data_AF-A0A6A2ZAK6-F1
#
_entry.id   AF-A0A6A2ZAK6-F1
#
_cell.length_a   1.000
_cell.length_b   1.000
_cell.length_c   1.000
_cell.angle_alpha   90.00
_cell.angle_beta   90.00
_cell.angle_gamma   90.00
#
_symmetry.space_group_name_H-M   'P 1'
#
loop_
_entity.id
_entity.type
_entity.pdbx_description
1 polymer ?
#
loop_
_entity_poly.entity_id
_entity_poly.type
_entity_poly.pdbx_seq_one_letter_code
_entity_poly.pdbx_strand_id
1 'polypeptide(L)'
;MKVPVVVGNCTGFAVNQTFFPYGQGRSHLSITGKPKKKIVAIYWLQDLTEYGVAMAVLKEYEKAFPDRVFKSPLIELLVKNGRNGKNNGKGHYIYEKGSKPKPDLSVLPIIEESRRLTNIMPGGKPISVTDKVLEMVLFPVVYSGFRHAGFLMKGLLFKHLTLILHLFLE
;
A
#
# COMPACT_ATOMS: atom_id res chain seq x y z
N MET A 1 6.17 -1.18 -27.92
CA MET A 1 4.78 -1.33 -28.35
C MET A 1 3.86 -0.88 -27.20
N LYS A 2 2.88 -0.01 -27.45
CA LYS A 2 1.87 0.41 -26.46
C LYS A 2 0.51 -0.08 -26.95
N VAL A 3 -0.33 -0.61 -26.05
CA VAL A 3 -1.71 -1.02 -26.38
C VAL A 3 -2.66 0.00 -25.76
N PRO A 4 -3.38 0.80 -26.56
CA PRO A 4 -4.34 1.75 -26.03
C PRO A 4 -5.56 0.99 -25.48
N VAL A 5 -6.00 1.36 -24.28
CA VAL A 5 -7.20 0.82 -23.65
C VAL A 5 -8.11 1.99 -23.32
N VAL A 6 -9.31 2.01 -23.90
CA VAL A 6 -10.33 3.02 -23.59
C VAL A 6 -11.01 2.63 -22.29
N VAL A 7 -11.07 3.57 -21.34
CA VAL A 7 -11.63 3.36 -20.00
C VAL A 7 -12.54 4.53 -19.63
N GLY A 8 -13.48 4.30 -18.70
CA GLY A 8 -14.34 5.36 -18.18
C GLY A 8 -13.54 6.46 -17.48
N ASN A 9 -14.02 7.70 -17.59
CA ASN A 9 -13.44 8.86 -16.92
C ASN A 9 -13.94 8.94 -15.48
N CYS A 10 -13.24 8.26 -14.56
CA CYS A 10 -13.53 8.25 -13.13
C CYS A 10 -12.24 8.42 -12.31
N THR A 11 -12.36 8.75 -11.02
CA THR A 11 -11.21 8.91 -10.12
C THR A 11 -10.35 7.65 -10.12
N GLY A 12 -9.12 7.78 -10.65
CA GLY A 12 -8.15 6.69 -10.76
C GLY A 12 -8.27 5.82 -12.01
N PHE A 13 -9.23 6.09 -12.89
CA PHE A 13 -9.52 5.26 -14.07
C PHE A 13 -9.64 3.77 -13.71
N ALA A 14 -9.50 2.85 -14.67
CA ALA A 14 -9.65 1.43 -14.38
C ALA A 14 -8.49 0.84 -13.56
N VAL A 15 -7.24 1.22 -13.85
CA VAL A 15 -6.06 0.61 -13.20
C VAL A 15 -5.92 1.09 -11.76
N ASN A 16 -5.84 2.39 -11.51
CA ASN A 16 -5.54 2.87 -10.17
C ASN A 16 -6.71 2.61 -9.22
N GLN A 17 -7.96 2.63 -9.71
CA GLN A 17 -9.14 2.28 -8.89
C GLN A 17 -9.14 0.80 -8.50
N THR A 18 -8.56 -0.07 -9.33
CA THR A 18 -8.40 -1.49 -8.98
C THR A 18 -7.27 -1.72 -7.96
N PHE A 19 -6.17 -0.98 -8.07
CA PHE A 19 -5.03 -1.11 -7.16
C PHE A 19 -5.11 -0.26 -5.90
N PHE A 20 -5.99 0.74 -5.83
CA PHE A 20 -6.14 1.56 -4.62
C PHE A 20 -6.39 0.75 -3.34
N PRO A 21 -7.24 -0.30 -3.33
CA PRO A 21 -7.43 -1.17 -2.18
C PRO A 21 -6.16 -1.88 -1.69
N TYR A 22 -5.16 -2.13 -2.56
CA TYR A 22 -3.86 -2.68 -2.16
C TYR A 22 -3.15 -1.76 -1.16
N GLY A 23 -3.09 -0.46 -1.49
CA GLY A 23 -2.50 0.55 -0.62
C GLY A 23 -3.25 0.70 0.70
N GLN A 24 -4.58 0.65 0.64
CA GLN A 24 -5.45 0.75 1.82
C GLN A 24 -5.30 -0.47 2.75
N GLY A 25 -5.31 -1.68 2.20
CA GLY A 25 -5.11 -2.93 2.96
C GLY A 25 -3.76 -2.97 3.66
N ARG A 26 -2.70 -2.48 3.01
CA ARG A 26 -1.37 -2.31 3.62
C ARG A 26 -1.40 -1.32 4.78
N SER A 27 -1.95 -0.12 4.59
CA SER A 27 -2.06 0.88 5.66
C SER A 27 -2.86 0.36 6.84
N HIS A 28 -3.98 -0.33 6.59
CA HIS A 28 -4.79 -0.96 7.62
C HIS A 28 -4.00 -2.02 8.40
N LEU A 29 -3.28 -2.88 7.70
CA LEU A 29 -2.45 -3.93 8.29
C LEU A 29 -1.30 -3.37 9.15
N SER A 30 -0.75 -2.23 8.77
CA SER A 30 0.27 -1.50 9.56
C SER A 30 -0.24 -1.21 10.97
N ILE A 31 -1.49 -0.79 11.04
CA ILE A 31 -2.13 -0.29 12.25
C ILE A 31 -2.63 -1.46 13.09
N THR A 32 -3.27 -2.46 12.46
CA THR A 32 -3.88 -3.57 13.19
C THR A 32 -2.91 -4.71 13.48
N GLY A 33 -1.89 -4.95 12.65
CA GLY A 33 -1.06 -6.15 12.70
C GLY A 33 0.18 -6.07 13.59
N LYS A 34 0.58 -7.18 14.22
CA LYS A 34 1.89 -7.27 14.90
C LYS A 34 3.05 -7.03 13.92
N PRO A 35 4.00 -6.12 14.20
CA PRO A 35 5.13 -5.88 13.31
C PRO A 35 5.96 -7.16 13.13
N LYS A 36 6.05 -7.64 11.89
CA LYS A 36 6.87 -8.77 11.46
C LYS A 36 7.70 -8.35 10.25
N LYS A 37 8.86 -8.97 10.02
CA LYS A 37 9.67 -8.74 8.79
C LYS A 37 8.84 -8.82 7.51
N LYS A 38 7.87 -9.75 7.44
CA LYS A 38 6.93 -9.89 6.32
C LYS A 38 6.05 -8.66 6.08
N ILE A 39 5.68 -7.93 7.14
CA ILE A 39 4.95 -6.67 7.01
C ILE A 39 5.87 -5.58 6.47
N VAL A 40 7.19 -5.61 6.70
CA VAL A 40 8.09 -4.61 6.08
C VAL A 40 8.18 -4.80 4.55
N ALA A 41 8.17 -6.05 4.08
CA ALA A 41 8.23 -6.39 2.65
C ALA A 41 7.17 -5.69 1.78
N ILE A 42 5.94 -5.56 2.28
CA ILE A 42 4.84 -4.97 1.51
C ILE A 42 5.00 -3.45 1.28
N TYR A 43 5.87 -2.78 2.05
CA TYR A 43 6.13 -1.35 1.87
C TYR A 43 7.25 -1.05 0.88
N TRP A 44 7.98 -2.06 0.41
CA TRP A 44 9.03 -1.82 -0.56
C TRP A 44 8.51 -1.08 -1.79
N LEU A 45 7.32 -1.45 -2.29
CA LEU A 45 6.69 -0.74 -3.40
C LEU A 45 6.29 0.70 -3.02
N GLN A 46 5.86 0.94 -1.78
CA GLN A 46 5.56 2.30 -1.34
C GLN A 46 6.80 3.18 -1.31
N ASP A 47 7.96 2.66 -0.90
CA ASP A 47 9.20 3.42 -0.92
C ASP A 47 9.66 3.77 -2.34
N LEU A 48 9.31 2.95 -3.33
CA LEU A 48 9.56 3.26 -4.74
C LEU A 48 8.62 4.35 -5.26
N THR A 49 7.41 4.42 -4.72
CA THR A 49 6.40 5.41 -5.10
C THR A 49 6.52 6.61 -4.18
N GLU A 50 7.11 7.70 -4.66
CA GLU A 50 7.29 8.95 -3.90
C GLU A 50 6.07 9.26 -3.01
N TYR A 51 6.29 9.44 -1.71
CA TYR A 51 5.20 9.54 -0.73
C TYR A 51 4.28 10.74 -0.99
N GLY A 52 4.81 11.80 -1.63
CA GLY A 52 4.03 12.94 -2.11
C GLY A 52 2.92 12.53 -3.09
N VAL A 53 3.22 11.64 -4.03
CA VAL A 53 2.24 11.09 -4.97
C VAL A 53 1.19 10.29 -4.22
N ALA A 54 1.60 9.44 -3.27
CA ALA A 54 0.65 8.65 -2.48
C ALA A 54 -0.33 9.53 -1.68
N MET A 55 0.15 10.62 -1.07
CA MET A 55 -0.69 11.58 -0.36
C MET A 55 -1.64 12.34 -1.29
N ALA A 56 -1.17 12.77 -2.47
CA ALA A 56 -2.01 13.44 -3.45
C ALA A 56 -3.13 12.51 -3.97
N VAL A 57 -2.79 11.25 -4.29
CA VAL A 57 -3.78 10.23 -4.69
C VAL A 57 -4.80 10.00 -3.58
N LEU A 58 -4.35 9.90 -2.32
CA LEU A 58 -5.27 9.70 -1.19
C LEU A 58 -6.30 10.82 -1.10
N LYS A 59 -5.90 12.08 -1.24
CA LYS A 59 -6.81 13.25 -1.22
C LYS A 59 -7.88 13.19 -2.31
N GLU A 60 -7.51 12.83 -3.54
CA GLU A 60 -8.47 12.68 -4.64
C GLU A 60 -9.49 11.57 -4.37
N TYR A 61 -9.04 10.45 -3.79
CA TYR A 61 -9.93 9.34 -3.44
C TYR A 61 -10.81 9.65 -2.23
N GLU A 62 -10.31 10.37 -1.23
CA GLU A 62 -11.12 10.82 -0.10
C GLU A 62 -12.25 11.75 -0.55
N LYS A 63 -11.97 12.64 -1.49
CA LYS A 63 -12.98 13.52 -2.08
C LYS A 63 -14.02 12.74 -2.89
N ALA A 64 -13.59 11.76 -3.67
CA ALA A 64 -14.48 10.97 -4.51
C ALA A 64 -15.30 9.94 -3.71
N PHE A 65 -14.72 9.36 -2.66
CA PHE A 65 -15.25 8.20 -1.95
C PHE A 65 -15.04 8.31 -0.43
N PRO A 66 -15.61 9.34 0.23
CA PRO A 66 -15.30 9.66 1.63
C PRO A 66 -15.53 8.48 2.60
N ASP A 67 -16.56 7.67 2.37
CA ASP A 67 -16.93 6.55 3.25
C ASP A 67 -16.13 5.26 2.99
N ARG A 68 -15.29 5.22 1.95
CA ARG A 68 -14.58 4.01 1.51
C ARG A 68 -13.06 4.09 1.68
N VAL A 69 -12.56 5.25 2.12
CA VAL A 69 -11.12 5.49 2.26
C VAL A 69 -10.72 5.37 3.73
N PHE A 70 -9.78 4.46 3.98
CA PHE A 70 -9.17 4.31 5.28
C PHE A 70 -8.05 5.35 5.45
N LYS A 71 -8.25 6.26 6.40
CA LYS A 71 -7.30 7.33 6.69
C LYS A 71 -6.25 6.84 7.67
N SER A 72 -4.99 6.91 7.27
CA SER A 72 -3.84 6.52 8.08
C SER A 72 -2.83 7.67 8.12
N PRO A 73 -2.39 8.11 9.32
CA PRO A 73 -1.37 9.16 9.44
C PRO A 73 0.04 8.65 9.12
N LEU A 74 0.22 7.37 8.79
CA LEU A 74 1.53 6.73 8.65
C LEU A 74 2.44 7.45 7.66
N ILE A 75 1.94 7.79 6.47
CA ILE A 75 2.76 8.43 5.43
C ILE A 75 3.21 9.83 5.88
N GLU A 76 2.30 10.60 6.46
CA GLU A 76 2.59 11.95 6.97
C GLU A 76 3.64 11.89 8.09
N LEU A 77 3.50 10.94 9.01
CA LEU A 77 4.47 10.71 10.08
C LEU A 77 5.84 10.30 9.54
N LEU A 78 5.90 9.44 8.51
CA LEU A 78 7.16 9.07 7.87
C LEU A 78 7.86 10.29 7.27
N VAL A 79 7.13 11.10 6.49
CA VAL A 79 7.67 12.33 5.89
C VAL A 79 8.16 13.30 6.96
N LYS A 80 7.37 13.51 8.02
CA LYS A 80 7.73 14.38 9.16
C LYS A 80 9.02 13.92 9.87
N ASN A 81 9.28 12.61 9.88
CA ASN A 81 10.49 12.01 10.45
C ASN A 81 11.64 11.88 9.42
N GLY A 82 11.57 12.61 8.29
CA GLY A 82 12.62 12.63 7.28
C GLY A 82 12.72 11.35 6.45
N ARG A 83 11.61 10.59 6.32
CA ARG A 83 11.55 9.35 5.54
C ARG A 83 10.64 9.55 4.32
N ASN A 84 11.22 9.55 3.12
CA ASN A 84 10.51 9.78 1.85
C ASN A 84 10.83 8.70 0.80
N GLY A 85 11.03 7.47 1.27
CA GLY A 85 11.28 6.32 0.40
C GLY A 85 12.64 6.40 -0.29
N LYS A 86 12.70 5.87 -1.51
CA LYS A 86 13.90 5.85 -2.34
C LYS A 86 14.39 7.26 -2.72
N ASN A 87 13.50 8.26 -2.74
CA ASN A 87 13.82 9.62 -3.15
C ASN A 87 14.93 10.24 -2.28
N ASN A 88 14.85 10.09 -0.96
CA ASN A 88 15.87 10.59 -0.03
C ASN A 88 16.72 9.47 0.59
N GLY A 89 16.68 8.27 0.01
CA GLY A 89 17.44 7.12 0.47
C GLY A 89 16.87 6.41 1.70
N LYS A 90 15.72 6.84 2.24
CA LYS A 90 15.21 6.38 3.54
C LYS A 90 13.67 6.34 3.58
N GLY A 91 13.10 5.15 3.63
CA GLY A 91 11.65 4.88 3.70
C GLY A 91 11.30 3.87 4.77
N HIS A 92 10.60 2.79 4.47
CA HIS A 92 10.62 1.58 5.32
C HIS A 92 11.95 0.81 5.19
N TYR A 93 12.68 1.09 4.11
CA TYR A 93 14.02 0.57 3.81
C TYR A 93 15.07 1.68 3.79
N ILE A 94 16.32 1.31 3.98
CA ILE A 94 17.48 2.12 3.59
C ILE A 94 17.88 1.77 2.16
N TYR A 95 18.10 2.81 1.36
CA TYR A 95 18.54 2.73 -0.02
C TYR A 95 19.94 3.34 -0.15
N GLU A 96 20.92 2.48 -0.38
CA GLU A 96 22.30 2.86 -0.69
C GLU A 96 22.56 2.62 -2.19
N LYS A 97 23.26 3.53 -2.85
CA LYS A 97 23.58 3.40 -4.27
C LYS A 97 24.38 2.10 -4.51
N GLY A 98 23.92 1.28 -5.45
CA GLY A 98 24.57 0.01 -5.81
C GLY A 98 24.31 -1.15 -4.85
N SER A 99 23.48 -0.97 -3.81
CA SER A 99 23.13 -2.03 -2.86
C SER A 99 21.65 -2.43 -2.94
N LYS A 100 21.35 -3.66 -2.54
CA LYS A 100 19.97 -4.10 -2.33
C LYS A 100 19.35 -3.31 -1.16
N PRO A 101 18.07 -2.89 -1.24
CA PRO A 101 17.40 -2.20 -0.13
C PRO A 101 17.41 -3.03 1.15
N LYS A 102 17.73 -2.40 2.28
CA LYS A 102 17.83 -3.08 3.59
C LYS A 102 16.66 -2.64 4.48
N PRO A 103 15.88 -3.55 5.10
CA PRO A 103 14.82 -3.18 6.03
C PRO A 103 15.36 -2.30 7.18
N ASP A 104 14.68 -1.21 7.51
CA ASP A 104 15.08 -0.31 8.60
C ASP A 104 14.12 -0.42 9.78
N LEU A 105 14.55 -1.07 10.86
CA LEU A 105 13.73 -1.22 12.07
C LEU A 105 13.54 0.08 12.86
N SER A 106 14.30 1.15 12.58
CA SER A 106 14.05 2.47 13.18
C SER A 106 12.73 3.10 12.75
N VAL A 107 12.03 2.51 11.77
CA VAL A 107 10.66 2.89 11.38
C VAL A 107 9.60 2.43 12.37
N LEU A 108 9.89 1.42 13.21
CA LEU A 108 8.90 0.79 14.10
C LEU A 108 8.24 1.78 15.10
N PRO A 109 8.97 2.72 15.74
CA PRO A 109 8.35 3.71 16.61
C PRO A 109 7.35 4.63 15.87
N ILE A 110 7.61 4.93 14.60
CA ILE A 110 6.71 5.76 13.76
C ILE A 110 5.42 4.98 13.43
N ILE A 111 5.56 3.68 13.15
CA ILE A 111 4.40 2.79 12.93
C ILE A 111 3.56 2.68 14.20
N GLU A 112 4.20 2.56 15.37
CA GLU A 112 3.50 2.51 16.65
C GLU A 112 2.78 3.83 16.96
N GLU A 113 3.40 4.97 16.67
CA GLU A 113 2.72 6.27 16.82
C GLU A 113 1.52 6.39 15.87
N SER A 114 1.67 5.99 14.61
CA SER A 114 0.55 5.95 13.66
C SER A 114 -0.60 5.07 14.16
N ARG A 115 -0.27 3.95 14.79
CA ARG A 115 -1.25 3.02 15.37
C ARG A 115 -2.02 3.68 16.50
N ARG A 116 -1.31 4.32 17.43
CA ARG A 116 -1.90 5.03 18.58
C ARG A 116 -2.87 6.13 18.12
N LEU A 117 -2.51 6.90 17.09
CA LEU A 117 -3.36 7.98 16.56
C LEU A 117 -4.62 7.46 15.84
N THR A 118 -4.56 6.28 15.22
CA THR A 118 -5.71 5.75 14.46
C THR A 118 -6.75 5.09 15.37
N ASN A 119 -6.34 4.51 16.50
CA ASN A 119 -7.22 4.00 17.57
C ASN A 119 -8.35 3.02 17.11
N ILE A 120 -8.10 2.19 16.10
CA ILE A 120 -9.09 1.23 15.56
C ILE A 120 -8.90 -0.21 16.08
N MET A 121 -8.05 -0.43 17.08
CA MET A 121 -7.69 -1.78 17.52
C MET A 121 -8.70 -2.33 18.54
N PRO A 122 -9.28 -3.51 18.31
CA PRO A 122 -10.15 -4.15 19.30
C PRO A 122 -9.36 -4.47 20.57
N GLY A 123 -9.72 -3.82 21.69
CA GLY A 123 -9.06 -3.99 22.98
C GLY A 123 -7.62 -3.47 23.05
N GLY A 124 -7.21 -2.59 22.12
CA GLY A 124 -5.88 -1.95 22.12
C GLY A 124 -4.71 -2.88 21.81
N LYS A 125 -4.95 -4.13 21.38
CA LYS A 125 -3.89 -5.12 21.09
C LYS A 125 -3.78 -5.41 19.59
N PRO A 126 -2.56 -5.48 19.02
CA PRO A 126 -2.41 -5.81 17.61
C PRO A 126 -2.89 -7.23 17.35
N ILE A 127 -3.69 -7.40 16.29
CA ILE A 127 -4.12 -8.71 15.85
C ILE A 127 -2.90 -9.50 15.41
N SER A 128 -2.86 -10.77 15.80
CA SER A 128 -1.86 -11.70 15.27
C SER A 128 -2.23 -11.93 13.81
N VAL A 129 -1.59 -11.22 12.90
CA VAL A 129 -1.77 -11.49 11.48
C VAL A 129 -1.09 -12.85 11.20
N THR A 130 -1.94 -13.83 10.91
CA THR A 130 -1.57 -15.17 10.44
C THR A 130 -1.22 -15.11 8.96
N ASP A 131 -1.15 -16.26 8.28
CA ASP A 131 -0.77 -16.37 6.86
C ASP A 131 -1.76 -15.69 5.90
N LYS A 132 -2.88 -15.16 6.40
CA LYS A 132 -3.91 -14.43 5.62
C LYS A 132 -3.57 -12.97 5.31
N VAL A 133 -2.36 -12.50 5.62
CA VAL A 133 -1.87 -11.16 5.20
C VAL A 133 -2.13 -10.92 3.72
N LEU A 134 -1.84 -11.93 2.90
CA LEU A 134 -1.96 -11.86 1.46
C LEU A 134 -3.43 -11.70 1.03
N GLU A 135 -4.33 -12.49 1.63
CA GLU A 135 -5.77 -12.41 1.37
C GLU A 135 -6.31 -11.02 1.73
N MET A 136 -5.94 -10.49 2.90
CA MET A 136 -6.39 -9.18 3.39
C MET A 136 -5.97 -8.03 2.46
N VAL A 137 -4.82 -8.14 1.80
CA VAL A 137 -4.28 -7.09 0.92
C VAL A 137 -4.70 -7.30 -0.55
N LEU A 138 -4.79 -8.54 -1.03
CA LEU A 138 -5.05 -8.85 -2.44
C LEU A 138 -6.53 -9.10 -2.76
N PHE A 139 -7.33 -9.66 -1.86
CA PHE A 139 -8.76 -9.88 -2.14
C PHE A 139 -9.51 -8.58 -2.48
N PRO A 140 -9.27 -7.44 -1.81
CA PRO A 140 -9.88 -6.18 -2.20
C PRO A 140 -9.51 -5.73 -3.63
N VAL A 141 -8.29 -6.03 -4.09
CA VAL A 141 -7.83 -5.74 -5.46
C VAL A 141 -8.58 -6.61 -6.46
N VAL A 142 -8.66 -7.91 -6.20
CA VAL A 142 -9.38 -8.87 -7.04
C VAL A 142 -10.86 -8.48 -7.14
N TYR A 143 -11.50 -8.17 -6.02
CA TYR A 143 -12.90 -7.73 -5.97
C TYR A 143 -13.11 -6.42 -6.73
N SER A 144 -12.24 -5.42 -6.55
CA SER A 144 -12.32 -4.15 -7.30
C SER A 144 -12.14 -4.38 -8.80
N GLY A 145 -11.27 -5.32 -9.18
CA GLY A 145 -11.05 -5.71 -10.57
C GLY A 145 -12.29 -6.33 -11.20
N PHE A 146 -12.97 -7.24 -10.50
CA PHE A 146 -14.24 -7.78 -10.99
C PHE A 146 -15.32 -6.71 -11.17
N ARG A 147 -15.35 -5.71 -10.30
CA ARG A 147 -16.35 -4.63 -10.33
C ARG A 147 -16.09 -3.57 -11.40
N HIS A 148 -14.84 -3.22 -11.68
CA HIS A 148 -14.49 -2.05 -12.49
C HIS A 148 -13.69 -2.38 -13.76
N ALA A 149 -13.18 -3.61 -13.92
CA ALA A 149 -12.36 -4.00 -15.07
C ALA A 149 -13.14 -4.91 -16.05
N GLY A 150 -13.25 -4.45 -17.31
CA GLY A 150 -13.68 -5.29 -18.43
C GLY A 150 -12.70 -6.44 -18.73
N PHE A 151 -13.09 -7.39 -19.58
CA PHE A 151 -12.33 -8.63 -19.84
C PHE A 151 -10.85 -8.41 -20.19
N LEU A 152 -10.53 -7.39 -20.99
CA LEU A 152 -9.16 -7.04 -21.40
C LEU A 152 -8.30 -6.57 -20.21
N MET A 153 -8.91 -5.79 -19.31
CA MET A 153 -8.24 -5.28 -18.11
C MET A 153 -8.03 -6.37 -17.05
N LYS A 154 -8.88 -7.41 -17.01
CA LYS A 154 -8.67 -8.58 -16.14
C LYS A 154 -7.35 -9.30 -16.45
N GLY A 155 -6.97 -9.42 -17.73
CA GLY A 155 -5.70 -10.03 -18.13
C GLY A 155 -4.46 -9.22 -17.73
N LEU A 156 -4.51 -7.90 -17.86
CA LEU A 156 -3.44 -6.99 -17.38
C LEU A 156 -3.34 -6.97 -15.86
N LEU A 157 -4.49 -6.96 -15.17
CA LEU A 157 -4.56 -7.04 -13.73
C LEU A 157 -3.94 -8.34 -13.22
N PHE A 158 -4.22 -9.46 -13.89
CA PHE A 158 -3.66 -10.76 -13.54
C PHE A 158 -2.13 -10.74 -13.64
N LYS A 159 -1.55 -10.17 -14.70
CA LYS A 159 -0.09 -10.05 -14.83
C LYS A 159 0.55 -9.21 -13.71
N HIS A 160 -0.07 -8.08 -13.35
CA HIS A 160 0.43 -7.26 -12.24
C HIS A 160 0.24 -7.93 -10.88
N LEU A 161 -0.88 -8.63 -10.65
CA LEU A 161 -1.10 -9.46 -9.46
C LEU A 161 -0.07 -10.58 -9.37
N THR A 162 0.30 -11.23 -10.48
CA THR A 162 1.35 -12.26 -10.52
C THR A 162 2.72 -11.70 -10.15
N LEU A 163 3.05 -10.48 -10.58
CA LEU A 163 4.28 -9.80 -10.18
C LEU A 163 4.29 -9.50 -8.67
N ILE A 164 3.17 -9.01 -8.14
CA ILE A 164 3.02 -8.76 -6.70
C ILE A 164 3.13 -10.08 -5.93
N LEU A 165 2.49 -11.16 -6.39
CA LEU A 165 2.57 -12.49 -5.78
C LEU A 165 4.00 -13.05 -5.78
N HIS A 166 4.79 -12.85 -6.84
CA HIS A 166 6.21 -13.23 -6.86
C HIS A 166 7.00 -12.49 -5.78
N LEU A 167 6.75 -11.18 -5.60
CA LEU A 167 7.40 -10.37 -4.55
C LEU A 167 7.00 -10.79 -3.12
N PHE A 168 5.93 -11.58 -2.95
CA PHE A 168 5.49 -12.11 -1.66
C PHE A 168 6.02 -13.52 -1.36
N LEU A 169 6.47 -14.26 -2.38
CA LEU A 169 6.88 -15.67 -2.28
C LEU A 169 8.41 -15.86 -2.24
N GLU A 170 9.19 -14.81 -2.50
CA GLU A 170 10.66 -14.76 -2.35
C GLU A 170 11.09 -14.02 -1.08
#